data_AF-A0A956DFS1-F1
#
_entry.id   AF-A0A956DFS1-F1
#
_cell.length_a   1.000
_cell.length_b   1.000
_cell.length_c   1.000
_cell.angle_alpha   90.00
_cell.angle_beta   90.00
_cell.angle_gamma   90.00
#
_symmetry.space_group_name_H-M   'P 1'
#
loop_
_entity.id
_entity.type
_entity.pdbx_description
1 polymer ?
#
loop_
_entity_poly.entity_id
_entity_poly.type
_entity_poly.pdbx_seq_one_letter_code
_entity_poly.pdbx_strand_id
1 'polypeptide(L)'
;GDEALIGEEHLSPALGRGVASTAGPAPRPGPAPEEAMPGLTDKSLPDAVESLERKMISDGLRAAKGNKTRAAEALGISRRNLIRKVQAYGLDDVGRER
;
A
#
# COMPACT_ATOMS: atom_id res chain seq x y z
N GLY A 1 -30.16 -11.43 5.27
CA GLY A 1 -28.87 -11.75 5.90
C GLY A 1 -28.66 -13.20 5.61
N ASP A 2 -28.07 -13.47 4.46
CA ASP A 2 -28.22 -14.76 3.79
C ASP A 2 -26.82 -15.31 3.59
N GLU A 3 -26.40 -16.12 4.57
CA GLU A 3 -25.21 -16.96 4.48
C GLU A 3 -25.46 -18.01 3.39
N ALA A 4 -24.86 -17.79 2.23
CA ALA A 4 -24.74 -18.82 1.21
C ALA A 4 -23.75 -19.89 1.71
N LEU A 5 -24.28 -20.87 2.44
CA LEU A 5 -23.62 -22.15 2.69
C LEU A 5 -23.40 -22.84 1.35
N ILE A 6 -22.14 -22.92 0.91
CA ILE A 6 -21.77 -23.69 -0.27
C ILE A 6 -21.90 -25.18 0.10
N GLY A 7 -22.96 -25.84 -0.38
CA GLY A 7 -23.14 -27.28 -0.26
C GLY A 7 -22.16 -28.06 -1.14
N GLU A 8 -21.79 -29.26 -0.70
CA GLU A 8 -20.81 -30.16 -1.35
C GLU A 8 -21.14 -30.48 -2.82
N GLU A 9 -22.37 -30.26 -3.28
CA GLU A 9 -22.78 -30.40 -4.68
C GLU A 9 -22.10 -29.41 -5.65
N HIS A 10 -21.50 -28.33 -5.15
CA HIS A 10 -20.79 -27.33 -5.97
C HIS A 10 -19.31 -27.66 -6.20
N LEU A 11 -18.81 -28.77 -5.65
CA LEU A 11 -17.42 -29.20 -5.83
C LEU A 11 -17.30 -30.06 -7.11
N SER A 12 -16.36 -29.69 -7.99
CA SER A 12 -16.11 -30.41 -9.24
C SER A 12 -15.64 -31.86 -8.99
N PRO A 13 -16.06 -32.84 -9.80
CA PRO A 13 -15.82 -34.28 -9.57
C PRO A 13 -14.36 -34.73 -9.75
N ALA A 14 -13.42 -33.81 -9.93
CA ALA A 14 -12.01 -34.11 -10.21
C ALA A 14 -11.21 -34.61 -8.98
N LEU A 15 -11.81 -34.66 -7.79
CA LEU A 15 -11.13 -35.14 -6.57
C LEU A 15 -11.29 -36.66 -6.33
N GLY A 16 -11.94 -37.38 -7.25
CA GLY A 16 -11.97 -38.83 -7.23
C GLY A 16 -10.77 -39.41 -7.99
N ARG A 17 -9.67 -39.71 -7.29
CA ARG A 17 -8.79 -40.90 -7.47
C ARG A 17 -7.39 -40.63 -6.93
N GLY A 18 -6.99 -41.46 -5.96
CA GLY A 18 -5.78 -41.27 -5.18
C GLY A 18 -4.48 -41.37 -5.98
N VAL A 19 -3.47 -40.69 -5.44
CA VAL A 19 -2.07 -41.08 -5.56
C VAL A 19 -1.43 -40.89 -4.19
N ALA A 20 -1.01 -42.00 -3.59
CA ALA A 20 -0.04 -41.97 -2.51
C ALA A 20 1.26 -41.39 -3.08
N SER A 21 1.57 -40.14 -2.74
CA SER A 21 2.87 -39.55 -3.03
C SER A 21 3.62 -39.40 -1.72
N THR A 22 4.45 -40.41 -1.43
CA THR A 22 5.46 -40.36 -0.38
C THR A 22 6.61 -39.48 -0.85
N ALA A 23 6.44 -38.17 -0.75
CA ALA A 23 7.53 -37.23 -0.73
C ALA A 23 7.24 -36.26 0.41
N GLY A 24 7.95 -36.41 1.53
CA GLY A 24 7.87 -35.46 2.63
C GLY A 24 8.12 -34.05 2.08
N PRO A 25 7.44 -33.02 2.63
CA PRO A 25 7.61 -31.66 2.12
C PRO A 25 9.09 -31.28 2.23
N ALA A 26 9.68 -30.92 1.08
CA ALA A 26 11.00 -30.30 1.04
C ALA A 26 11.01 -29.11 2.02
N PRO A 27 12.14 -28.82 2.69
CA PRO A 27 12.22 -27.66 3.56
C PRO A 27 11.79 -26.44 2.75
N ARG A 28 10.67 -25.83 3.15
CA ARG A 28 10.26 -24.54 2.60
C ARG A 28 11.44 -23.60 2.83
N PRO A 29 11.93 -22.88 1.81
CA PRO A 29 12.87 -21.80 2.07
C PRO A 29 12.23 -20.93 3.14
N GLY A 30 12.92 -20.76 4.27
CA GLY A 30 12.49 -19.83 5.32
C GLY A 30 12.20 -18.46 4.70
N PRO A 31 11.37 -17.62 5.33
CA PRO A 31 11.08 -16.30 4.78
C PRO A 31 12.41 -15.66 4.39
N ALA A 32 12.58 -15.38 3.09
CA ALA A 32 13.72 -14.63 2.57
C ALA A 32 13.89 -13.41 3.49
N PRO A 33 15.13 -12.99 3.80
CA PRO A 33 15.37 -11.92 4.76
C PRO A 33 14.43 -10.78 4.39
N GLU A 34 13.42 -10.62 5.25
CA GLU A 34 12.38 -9.62 5.09
C GLU A 34 13.17 -8.34 4.92
N GLU A 35 13.10 -7.75 3.73
CA GLU A 35 13.80 -6.50 3.45
C GLU A 35 13.19 -5.48 4.40
N ALA A 36 13.77 -5.43 5.59
CA ALA A 36 13.36 -4.57 6.67
C ALA A 36 13.45 -3.19 6.07
N MET A 37 12.28 -2.58 5.82
CA MET A 37 12.20 -1.30 5.15
C MET A 37 13.17 -0.35 5.85
N PRO A 38 14.27 0.05 5.19
CA PRO A 38 15.36 0.73 5.88
C PRO A 38 14.82 2.07 6.38
N GLY A 39 14.77 2.25 7.70
CA GLY A 39 14.35 3.49 8.35
C GLY A 39 13.24 3.39 9.39
N LEU A 40 12.72 2.20 9.68
CA LEU A 40 11.71 2.01 10.75
C LEU A 40 12.32 1.79 12.15
N THR A 41 13.61 1.49 12.25
CA THR A 41 14.25 1.01 13.49
C THR A 41 14.47 2.07 14.57
N ASP A 42 14.45 3.36 14.21
CA ASP A 42 14.83 4.45 15.14
C ASP A 42 13.85 5.64 15.15
N LYS A 43 12.71 5.53 14.46
CA LYS A 43 11.74 6.63 14.30
C LYS A 43 10.43 6.32 15.02
N SER A 44 9.88 7.33 15.69
CA SER A 44 8.55 7.19 16.29
C SER A 44 7.49 7.01 15.20
N LEU A 45 6.36 6.39 15.52
CA LEU A 45 5.24 6.24 14.57
C LEU A 45 4.82 7.59 13.94
N PRO A 46 4.72 8.70 14.69
CA PRO A 46 4.48 10.03 14.11
C PRO A 46 5.50 10.43 13.03
N ASP A 47 6.78 10.21 13.25
CA ASP A 47 7.85 10.60 12.31
C ASP A 47 7.79 9.77 11.02
N ALA A 48 7.46 8.48 11.16
CA ALA A 48 7.29 7.57 10.03
C ALA A 48 6.09 8.00 9.16
N VAL A 49 4.96 8.31 9.79
CA VAL A 49 3.76 8.82 9.11
C VAL A 49 4.06 10.14 8.41
N GLU A 50 4.72 11.07 9.08
CA GLU A 50 5.06 12.37 8.49
C GLU A 50 6.00 12.21 7.27
N SER A 51 7.01 11.35 7.37
CA SER A 51 7.93 11.06 6.26
C SER A 51 7.19 10.49 5.04
N LEU A 52 6.25 9.57 5.27
CA LEU A 52 5.41 9.01 4.22
C LEU A 52 4.50 10.07 3.61
N GLU A 53 3.81 10.87 4.45
CA GLU A 53 2.92 11.93 4.00
C GLU A 53 3.67 12.97 3.13
N ARG A 54 4.87 13.42 3.56
CA ARG A 54 5.70 14.35 2.77
C ARG A 54 6.01 13.79 1.39
N LYS A 55 6.39 12.51 1.32
CA LYS A 55 6.71 11.83 0.06
C LYS A 55 5.49 11.77 -0.86
N MET A 56 4.36 11.28 -0.37
CA MET A 56 3.13 11.16 -1.15
C MET A 56 2.62 12.52 -1.66
N ILE A 57 2.68 13.56 -0.83
CA ILE A 57 2.26 14.91 -1.22
C ILE A 57 3.19 15.47 -2.29
N SER A 58 4.51 15.33 -2.13
CA SER A 58 5.49 15.78 -3.11
C SER A 58 5.29 15.10 -4.47
N ASP A 59 5.14 13.78 -4.47
CA ASP A 59 4.91 12.99 -5.69
C ASP A 59 3.59 13.38 -6.37
N GLY A 60 2.52 13.55 -5.58
CA GLY A 60 1.22 14.00 -6.08
C GLY A 60 1.27 15.40 -6.70
N LEU A 61 1.97 16.35 -6.07
CA LEU A 61 2.17 17.70 -6.61
C LEU A 61 2.98 17.69 -7.90
N ARG A 62 4.03 16.86 -7.99
CA ARG A 62 4.85 16.72 -9.19
C ARG A 62 4.04 16.11 -10.35
N ALA A 63 3.29 15.05 -10.09
CA ALA A 63 2.40 14.42 -11.07
C ALA A 63 1.30 15.38 -11.57
N ALA A 64 0.80 16.25 -10.67
CA ALA A 64 -0.19 17.26 -11.00
C ALA A 64 0.41 18.57 -11.56
N LYS A 65 1.73 18.66 -11.77
CA LYS A 65 2.44 19.89 -12.22
C LYS A 65 2.08 21.11 -11.37
N GLY A 66 2.07 20.94 -10.05
CA GLY A 66 1.75 21.99 -9.08
C GLY A 66 0.25 22.30 -8.93
N ASN A 67 -0.65 21.64 -9.67
CA ASN A 67 -2.09 21.81 -9.50
C ASN A 67 -2.57 21.15 -8.19
N LYS A 68 -2.70 21.97 -7.16
CA LYS A 68 -3.11 21.56 -5.80
C LYS A 68 -4.52 20.95 -5.76
N THR A 69 -5.45 21.33 -6.63
CA THR A 69 -6.79 20.72 -6.67
C THR A 69 -6.70 19.29 -7.18
N ARG A 70 -6.03 19.09 -8.32
CA ARG A 70 -5.83 17.76 -8.93
C ARG A 70 -5.00 16.83 -8.04
N ALA A 71 -3.97 17.35 -7.37
CA ALA A 71 -3.18 16.58 -6.41
C ALA A 71 -4.02 16.12 -5.21
N ALA A 72 -4.90 16.98 -4.69
CA ALA A 72 -5.75 16.64 -3.55
C ALA A 72 -6.77 15.55 -3.91
N GLU A 73 -7.39 15.66 -5.09
CA GLU A 73 -8.29 14.63 -5.65
C GLU A 73 -7.58 13.29 -5.80
N ALA A 74 -6.37 13.28 -6.36
CA ALA A 74 -5.57 12.06 -6.54
C ALA A 74 -5.15 11.42 -5.20
N LEU A 75 -4.88 12.23 -4.19
CA LEU A 75 -4.54 11.78 -2.83
C LEU A 75 -5.76 11.45 -1.97
N GLY A 76 -6.98 11.69 -2.46
CA GLY A 76 -8.22 11.40 -1.74
C GLY A 76 -8.46 12.31 -0.52
N ILE A 77 -7.89 13.52 -0.50
CA ILE A 77 -8.07 14.49 0.60
C ILE A 77 -8.68 15.79 0.10
N SER A 78 -9.25 16.57 1.03
CA SER A 78 -9.75 17.90 0.66
C SER A 78 -8.60 18.83 0.25
N ARG A 79 -8.86 19.70 -0.73
CA ARG A 79 -7.91 20.74 -1.17
C ARG A 79 -7.39 21.59 0.00
N ARG A 80 -8.26 21.94 0.95
CA ARG A 80 -7.89 22.72 2.14
C ARG A 80 -6.90 21.96 3.03
N ASN A 81 -7.09 20.66 3.22
CA ASN A 81 -6.16 19.83 3.99
C ASN A 81 -4.80 19.75 3.29
N LEU A 82 -4.80 19.50 1.97
CA LEU A 82 -3.56 19.49 1.19
C LEU A 82 -2.80 20.81 1.33
N ILE A 83 -3.47 21.96 1.18
CA ILE A 83 -2.81 23.28 1.32
C ILE A 83 -2.14 23.43 2.68
N ARG A 84 -2.84 23.06 3.77
CA ARG A 84 -2.25 23.12 5.11
C ARG A 84 -1.01 22.22 5.25
N LYS A 85 -1.07 20.99 4.75
CA LYS A 85 0.06 20.05 4.82
C LYS A 85 1.24 20.51 3.97
N VAL A 86 0.97 21.05 2.77
CA VAL A 86 1.99 21.61 1.89
C VAL A 86 2.73 22.76 2.56
N GLN A 87 2.01 23.68 3.20
CA GLN A 87 2.62 24.77 3.98
C GLN A 87 3.41 24.25 5.19
N ALA A 88 2.85 23.29 5.93
CA ALA A 88 3.51 22.71 7.10
C ALA A 88 4.83 22.01 6.74
N TYR A 89 4.92 21.43 5.54
CA TYR A 89 6.10 20.71 5.05
C TYR A 89 7.01 21.53 4.13
N GLY A 90 6.66 22.78 3.82
CA GLY A 90 7.43 23.64 2.92
C GLY A 90 7.47 23.14 1.47
N LEU A 91 6.38 22.56 0.97
CA LEU A 91 6.29 21.96 -0.37
C LEU A 91 5.60 22.88 -1.41
N ASP A 92 5.52 24.18 -1.14
CA ASP A 92 4.70 25.12 -1.92
C ASP A 92 5.09 25.24 -3.39
N ASP A 93 6.38 25.08 -3.68
CA ASP A 93 6.99 25.21 -5.01
C ASP A 93 7.11 23.89 -5.78
N VAL A 94 6.80 22.76 -5.14
CA VAL A 94 6.89 21.44 -5.78
C VAL A 94 5.94 21.35 -6.98
N GLY A 95 6.50 20.97 -8.13
CA GLY A 95 5.76 20.81 -9.39
C GLY A 95 5.52 22.12 -10.15
N ARG A 96 5.93 23.27 -9.61
CA ARG A 96 5.96 24.56 -10.33
C ARG A 96 7.28 24.82 -11.06
N GLU A 97 8.33 24.05 -10.75
CA GLU A 97 9.61 24.11 -11.46
C GLU A 97 9.46 23.59 -12.89
N ARG A 98 9.12 24.49 -13.82
CA ARG A 98 9.28 24.37 -15.28
C ARG A 98 9.51 25.76 -15.88
#